data_AF-A0A3D4FC62-F1
#
_entry.id   AF-A0A3D4FC62-F1
#
_cell.length_a   1.000
_cell.length_b   1.000
_cell.length_c   1.000
_cell.angle_alpha   90.00
_cell.angle_beta   90.00
_cell.angle_gamma   90.00
#
_symmetry.space_group_name_H-M   'P 1'
#
loop_
_entity.id
_entity.type
_entity.pdbx_description
1 polymer ?
#
loop_
_entity_poly.entity_id
_entity_poly.type
_entity_poly.pdbx_seq_one_letter_code
_entity_poly.pdbx_strand_id
1 'polypeptide(L)' 'MLLRPAFEEARSATQDVWIGTGSAWPSQGIYHAQLDLDTGKLSRPSLAAEVSGPGFLAMHPKGTHLYAAGSL' A
#
# COMPACT_ATOMS: atom_id res chain seq x y z
N MET A 1 -43.64 -3.35 1.70
CA MET A 1 -42.76 -2.40 2.42
C MET A 1 -41.89 -3.20 3.37
N LEU A 2 -40.67 -3.53 2.96
CA LEU A 2 -39.67 -4.20 3.82
C LEU A 2 -38.58 -3.17 4.11
N LEU A 3 -38.59 -2.62 5.32
CA LEU A 3 -37.54 -1.74 5.83
C LEU A 3 -36.30 -2.60 6.08
N ARG A 4 -35.26 -2.44 5.26
CA ARG A 4 -33.91 -2.90 5.62
C ARG A 4 -33.40 -1.94 6.70
N PRO A 5 -33.06 -2.39 7.92
CA PRO A 5 -32.47 -1.48 8.89
C PRO A 5 -30.97 -1.33 8.64
N ALA A 6 -30.50 -0.18 9.13
CA ALA A 6 -29.14 0.22 9.42
C ALA A 6 -28.19 0.33 8.21
N PHE A 7 -27.72 1.55 8.00
CA PHE A 7 -26.39 1.79 7.44
C PHE A 7 -25.45 0.73 7.98
N GLU A 8 -24.87 -0.07 7.07
CA GLU A 8 -23.73 -0.92 7.35
C GLU A 8 -22.72 -0.07 8.14
N GLU A 9 -22.43 -0.44 9.39
CA GLU A 9 -21.41 0.24 10.17
C GLU A 9 -20.15 0.32 9.31
N ALA A 10 -19.72 1.54 8.99
CA ALA A 10 -18.48 1.75 8.26
C ALA A 10 -17.36 1.16 9.12
N ARG A 11 -16.95 -0.08 8.82
CA ARG A 11 -15.67 -0.60 9.29
C ARG A 11 -14.64 0.43 8.87
N SER A 12 -13.90 0.97 9.82
CA SER A 12 -12.75 1.81 9.47
C SER A 12 -11.88 1.00 8.52
N ALA A 13 -11.89 1.39 7.25
CA ALA A 13 -11.38 0.57 6.19
C ALA A 13 -9.91 0.94 6.04
N THR A 14 -9.01 0.06 6.50
CA THR A 14 -7.58 0.19 6.27
C THR A 14 -7.21 -0.51 4.97
N GLN A 15 -6.37 0.12 4.16
CA GLN A 15 -5.89 -0.41 2.88
C GLN A 15 -4.36 -0.51 2.89
N ASP A 16 -3.83 -1.67 2.51
CA ASP A 16 -2.40 -1.83 2.24
C ASP A 16 -1.95 -0.94 1.07
N VAL A 17 -0.85 -0.21 1.27
CA VAL A 17 -0.19 0.61 0.25
C VAL A 17 1.28 0.21 0.12
N TRP A 18 1.71 0.00 -1.12
CA TRP A 18 3.09 -0.32 -1.48
C TRP A 18 3.70 0.86 -2.22
N ILE A 19 4.84 1.33 -1.77
CA ILE A 19 5.46 2.58 -2.20
C ILE A 19 6.76 2.25 -2.93
N GLY A 20 6.77 2.49 -4.23
CA GLY A 20 7.99 2.49 -5.05
C GLY A 20 8.79 3.78 -4.86
N THR A 21 10.08 3.73 -5.11
CA THR A 21 10.99 4.85 -4.88
C THR A 21 11.98 5.04 -6.02
N GLY A 22 12.63 6.21 -6.05
CA GLY A 22 13.78 6.46 -6.91
C GLY A 22 15.08 5.87 -6.34
N SER A 23 16.17 6.00 -7.09
CA SER A 23 17.51 5.53 -6.70
C SER A 23 18.29 6.52 -5.82
N ALA A 24 17.74 7.70 -5.56
CA ALA A 24 18.41 8.73 -4.77
C ALA A 24 18.35 8.39 -3.26
N TRP A 25 19.45 8.66 -2.57
CA TRP A 25 19.50 8.64 -1.11
C TRP A 25 18.44 9.62 -0.53
N PRO A 26 17.72 9.26 0.56
CA PRO A 26 17.93 8.14 1.47
C PRO A 26 17.12 6.88 1.16
N SER A 27 16.59 6.71 -0.05
CA SER A 27 15.77 5.54 -0.35
C SER A 27 16.56 4.23 -0.21
N GLN A 28 15.92 3.22 0.39
CA GLN A 28 16.47 1.87 0.52
C GLN A 28 15.73 0.84 -0.36
N GLY A 29 14.61 1.22 -0.97
CA GLY A 29 13.81 0.34 -1.82
C GLY A 29 12.32 0.50 -1.61
N ILE A 30 11.60 -0.60 -1.53
CA ILE A 30 10.14 -0.64 -1.47
C ILE A 30 9.67 -0.53 -0.02
N TYR A 31 8.67 0.31 0.24
CA TYR A 31 8.08 0.46 1.57
C TYR A 31 6.62 0.02 1.58
N HIS A 32 6.16 -0.44 2.74
CA HIS A 32 4.77 -0.78 3.03
C HIS A 32 4.20 0.11 4.13
N ALA A 33 2.94 0.51 3.97
CA ALA A 33 2.16 1.23 4.97
C ALA A 33 0.67 0.84 4.89
N GLN A 34 -0.07 1.14 5.96
CA GLN A 34 -1.52 1.08 5.98
C GLN A 34 -2.08 2.49 5.76
N LEU A 35 -3.06 2.63 4.86
CA LEU A 35 -3.85 3.83 4.67
C LEU A 35 -5.18 3.69 5.42
N ASP A 36 -5.42 4.58 6.37
CA ASP A 36 -6.75 4.79 6.94
C ASP A 36 -7.62 5.53 5.92
N LEU A 37 -8.64 4.86 5.36
CA LEU A 37 -9.48 5.43 4.31
C LEU A 37 -10.46 6.51 4.80
N ASP A 38 -10.69 6.61 6.11
CA ASP A 38 -11.58 7.62 6.70
C ASP A 38 -10.86 8.97 6.85
N THR A 39 -9.59 8.92 7.25
CA THR A 39 -8.79 10.10 7.58
C THR A 39 -7.73 10.45 6.53
N GLY A 40 -7.41 9.51 5.63
CA GLY A 40 -6.33 9.62 4.65
C GLY A 40 -4.93 9.51 5.25
N LYS A 41 -4.81 9.14 6.53
CA LYS A 41 -3.50 9.02 7.20
C LYS A 41 -2.81 7.72 6.83
N LEU A 42 -1.53 7.81 6.46
CA LEU A 42 -0.65 6.65 6.35
C LEU A 42 -0.03 6.32 7.71
N SER A 43 0.05 5.03 8.03
CA SER A 43 0.92 4.54 9.09
C SER A 43 2.38 4.87 8.79
N ARG A 44 3.25 4.77 9.80
CA ARG A 44 4.70 4.87 9.58
C ARG A 44 5.15 3.80 8.57
N PRO A 45 5.78 4.17 7.44
CA PRO A 45 6.24 3.19 6.46
C PRO A 45 7.33 2.29 7.03
N SER A 46 7.29 1.02 6.64
CA SER A 46 8.32 0.02 6.96
C SER A 46 8.98 -0.48 5.67
N LEU A 47 10.28 -0.78 5.73
CA LEU A 47 11.00 -1.32 4.58
C LEU A 47 10.51 -2.74 4.29
N ALA A 48 9.97 -2.96 3.08
CA ALA A 48 9.47 -4.25 2.65
C ALA A 48 10.51 -5.05 1.86
N ALA A 49 11.32 -4.37 1.04
CA ALA A 49 12.40 -4.99 0.29
C ALA A 49 13.49 -3.97 -0.07
N GLU A 50 14.75 -4.39 0.01
CA GLU A 50 15.90 -3.65 -0.50
C GLU A 50 16.02 -3.82 -2.01
N VAL A 51 15.85 -2.73 -2.75
CA VAL A 51 15.92 -2.70 -4.22
C VAL A 51 16.35 -1.30 -4.65
N SER A 52 17.26 -1.17 -5.62
CA SER A 52 17.66 0.12 -6.16
C SER A 52 16.66 0.63 -7.19
N GLY A 53 16.14 1.84 -6.96
CA GLY A 53 15.24 2.55 -7.87
C GLY A 53 13.96 1.81 -8.30
N PRO A 54 13.18 1.17 -7.40
CA PRO A 54 11.94 0.49 -7.73
C PRO A 54 10.81 1.50 -8.04
N GLY A 55 10.95 2.30 -9.09
CA GLY A 55 10.06 3.42 -9.40
C GLY A 55 8.68 3.02 -9.93
N PHE A 56 8.52 1.75 -10.31
CA PHE A 56 7.25 1.20 -10.77
C PHE A 56 6.97 -0.14 -10.09
N LEU A 57 5.75 -0.29 -9.59
CA LEU A 57 5.25 -1.47 -8.91
C LEU A 57 3.93 -1.94 -9.53
N ALA A 58 3.72 -3.25 -9.56
CA ALA A 58 2.46 -3.85 -9.98
C ALA A 58 2.06 -5.01 -9.05
N MET A 59 0.86 -4.91 -8.48
CA MET A 59 0.27 -5.98 -7.67
C MET A 59 -0.32 -7.05 -8.60
N HIS A 60 -0.01 -8.32 -8.36
CA HIS A 60 -0.73 -9.41 -9.01
C HIS A 60 -2.22 -9.34 -8.63
N PRO A 61 -3.20 -9.62 -9.52
CA PRO A 61 -4.63 -9.45 -9.22
C PRO A 61 -5.15 -10.21 -8.00
N LYS A 62 -4.46 -11.28 -7.60
CA LYS A 62 -4.79 -12.05 -6.37
C LYS A 62 -4.18 -11.48 -5.09
N GLY A 63 -3.40 -10.40 -5.16
CA GLY A 63 -2.72 -9.78 -4.02
C GLY A 63 -1.56 -10.60 -3.43
N THR A 64 -1.10 -11.65 -4.11
CA THR A 64 -0.10 -12.58 -3.56
C THR A 64 1.35 -12.23 -3.93
N HIS A 65 1.55 -11.40 -4.95
CA HIS A 65 2.88 -11.02 -5.45
C HIS A 65 2.89 -9.55 -5.83
N LEU A 66 4.01 -8.88 -5.54
CA LEU A 66 4.33 -7.53 -5.97
C LEU A 66 5.50 -7.58 -6.93
N TYR A 67 5.31 -7.11 -8.16
CA TYR A 67 6.37 -6.97 -9.15
C TYR A 67 6.97 -5.57 -9.11
N ALA A 68 8.28 -5.46 -9.26
CA ALA A 68 9.00 -4.19 -9.25
C ALA A 68 9.96 -4.10 -10.44
N ALA A 69 10.02 -2.92 -11.06
CA ALA A 69 11.07 -2.58 -12.01
C ALA A 69 12.17 -1.82 -11.28
N GLY A 70 13.33 -2.46 -11.08
CA GLY A 70 14.49 -1.92 -10.36
C GLY A 70 15.73 -2.79 -10.59
N SER A 71 16.81 -2.52 -9.84
CA SER A 71 18.05 -3.30 -9.88
C SER A 71 18.44 -3.76 -8.47
N LEU A 72 19.16 -4.88 -8.38
CA LEU A 72 19.77 -5.39 -7.15
C LEU A 72 21.22 -4.93 -7.01
#